data_AF-A0A7C6E5R2-F1
#
_entry.id   AF-A0A7C6E5R2-F1
#
_cell.length_a   1.000
_cell.length_b   1.000
_cell.length_c   1.000
_cell.angle_alpha   90.00
_cell.angle_beta   90.00
_cell.angle_gamma   90.00
#
_symmetry.space_group_name_H-M   'P 1'
#
loop_
_entity.id
_entity.type
_entity.pdbx_description
1 polymer ?
#
loop_
_entity_poly.entity_id
_entity_poly.type
_entity_poly.pdbx_seq_one_letter_code
_entity_poly.pdbx_strand_id
1 'polypeptide(L)'
;MRSAARLKVRMRQSRSTVKTPSFMESRIGSASIPPCNMVTGVVANRKSMRRLGLQTARKRRPAWITPPAFTPVTSYRAPREKMAGWRRYDETFMSPADAAESRFRQGYSCAQAVFSALAERWRIDPELSLRIAAGFGGGLARTARTCGCVTGAMMALGLAQASVSPDSNKAEKEKTYERCRRLIEEFERRHGSTMCLDLLGCDLSRPEGLAEARSKGLFLLRCTKLVRDAVEIALGELGWGTAPGQ
;
A
#
# COMPACT_ATOMS: atom_id res chain seq x y z
N MET A 1 -31.87 -29.03 -45.59
CA MET A 1 -32.24 -30.38 -45.08
C MET A 1 -30.97 -31.18 -44.81
N ARG A 2 -30.98 -32.01 -43.75
CA ARG A 2 -29.85 -32.78 -43.13
C ARG A 2 -29.12 -31.96 -42.05
N SER A 3 -29.60 -31.93 -40.80
CA SER A 3 -29.83 -32.97 -39.79
C SER A 3 -28.62 -33.15 -38.87
N ALA A 4 -28.91 -32.99 -37.58
CA ALA A 4 -27.99 -32.92 -36.46
C ALA A 4 -27.39 -34.28 -36.09
N ALA A 5 -26.10 -34.30 -35.79
CA ALA A 5 -25.44 -35.43 -35.13
C ALA A 5 -24.88 -34.96 -33.77
N ARG A 6 -25.57 -35.38 -32.70
CA ARG A 6 -25.13 -35.27 -31.31
C ARG A 6 -23.91 -36.17 -31.10
N LEU A 7 -22.75 -35.60 -30.80
CA LEU A 7 -21.62 -36.35 -30.26
C LEU A 7 -21.71 -36.36 -28.72
N LYS A 8 -22.21 -37.46 -28.15
CA LYS A 8 -22.03 -37.78 -26.72
C LYS A 8 -20.61 -38.35 -26.55
N VAL A 9 -19.67 -37.54 -26.05
CA VAL A 9 -18.39 -38.05 -25.56
C VAL A 9 -18.51 -38.33 -24.06
N ARG A 10 -18.36 -39.61 -23.75
CA ARG A 10 -18.47 -40.27 -22.46
C ARG A 10 -17.26 -39.85 -21.61
N MET A 11 -17.48 -39.18 -20.48
CA MET A 11 -16.43 -38.91 -19.48
C MET A 11 -15.83 -40.23 -19.01
N ARG A 12 -14.54 -40.43 -19.29
CA ARG A 12 -13.74 -41.54 -18.76
C ARG A 12 -12.83 -40.96 -17.69
N GLN A 13 -13.18 -41.21 -16.42
CA GLN A 13 -12.29 -40.92 -15.30
C GLN A 13 -11.06 -41.84 -15.40
N SER A 14 -9.88 -41.26 -15.61
CA SER A 14 -8.60 -41.97 -15.45
C SER A 14 -7.82 -41.35 -14.30
N ARG A 15 -7.78 -42.07 -13.18
CA ARG A 15 -6.84 -41.85 -12.09
C ARG A 15 -5.43 -42.13 -12.61
N SER A 16 -4.57 -41.12 -12.66
CA SER A 16 -3.12 -41.31 -12.82
C SER A 16 -2.46 -41.24 -11.45
N THR A 17 -2.09 -42.40 -10.92
CA THR A 17 -1.23 -42.56 -9.75
C THR A 17 0.23 -42.29 -10.15
N VAL A 18 0.78 -41.16 -9.72
CA VAL A 18 2.24 -40.95 -9.73
C VAL A 18 2.78 -41.40 -8.38
N LYS A 19 3.62 -42.43 -8.40
CA LYS A 19 4.36 -42.94 -7.24
C LYS A 19 5.46 -41.95 -6.85
N THR A 20 5.45 -41.48 -5.61
CA THR A 20 6.57 -40.76 -4.99
C THR A 20 7.56 -41.76 -4.38
N PRO A 21 8.89 -41.58 -4.50
CA PRO A 21 9.86 -42.41 -3.81
C PRO A 21 9.95 -42.02 -2.32
N SER A 22 10.10 -43.05 -1.50
CA SER A 22 10.26 -43.01 -0.04
C SER A 22 11.52 -42.24 0.38
N PHE A 23 11.38 -41.29 1.30
CA PHE A 23 12.50 -40.79 2.10
C PHE A 23 12.04 -40.60 3.55
N MET A 24 12.95 -40.98 4.45
CA MET A 24 12.78 -41.31 5.87
C MET A 24 11.99 -40.32 6.74
N GLU A 25 11.22 -40.90 7.65
CA GLU A 25 10.51 -40.26 8.77
C GLU A 25 11.43 -39.43 9.67
N SER A 26 11.05 -38.17 9.89
CA SER A 26 11.29 -37.50 11.18
C SER A 26 9.98 -36.85 11.65
N ARG A 27 9.53 -37.32 12.82
CA ARG A 27 8.24 -37.02 13.43
C ARG A 27 8.22 -35.60 13.98
N ILE A 28 7.34 -34.74 13.49
CA ILE A 28 6.82 -33.59 14.23
C ILE A 28 5.30 -33.74 14.26
N GLY A 29 4.80 -34.14 15.43
CA GLY A 29 3.40 -34.36 15.69
C GLY A 29 2.59 -33.07 15.69
N SER A 30 1.40 -33.17 15.12
CA SER A 30 0.29 -32.22 15.18
C SER A 30 -0.10 -31.89 16.62
N ALA A 31 -0.07 -30.60 16.98
CA ALA A 31 -0.74 -30.09 18.17
C ALA A 31 -1.77 -29.05 17.73
N SER A 32 -3.03 -29.41 17.96
CA SER A 32 -4.25 -28.62 17.81
C SER A 32 -4.12 -27.27 18.53
N ILE A 33 -4.57 -26.19 17.88
CA ILE A 33 -4.66 -24.84 18.46
C ILE A 33 -5.74 -24.87 19.55
N PRO A 34 -5.43 -24.63 20.84
CA PRO A 34 -6.46 -24.49 21.86
C PRO A 34 -7.07 -23.08 21.83
N PRO A 35 -8.35 -22.92 22.21
CA PRO A 35 -9.04 -21.63 22.21
C PRO A 35 -8.50 -20.71 23.31
N CYS A 36 -8.59 -19.41 23.02
CA CYS A 36 -8.24 -18.32 23.91
C CYS A 36 -9.12 -18.38 25.17
N ASN A 37 -8.58 -18.90 26.27
CA ASN A 37 -9.22 -18.86 27.59
C ASN A 37 -8.29 -18.25 28.63
N MET A 38 -8.87 -17.29 29.35
CA MET A 38 -8.41 -16.60 30.55
C MET A 38 -7.32 -17.34 31.34
N VAL A 39 -6.11 -16.76 31.37
CA VAL A 39 -5.17 -17.04 32.46
C VAL A 39 -5.55 -16.11 33.60
N THR A 40 -6.33 -16.64 34.54
CA THR A 40 -6.38 -16.14 35.92
C THR A 40 -4.98 -16.30 36.52
N GLY A 41 -4.15 -15.27 36.36
CA GLY A 41 -2.86 -15.20 37.02
C GLY A 41 -3.08 -15.05 38.52
N VAL A 42 -2.98 -16.17 39.25
CA VAL A 42 -2.73 -16.15 40.69
C VAL A 42 -1.48 -15.32 40.92
N VAL A 43 -1.63 -14.14 41.52
CA VAL A 43 -0.53 -13.28 41.92
C VAL A 43 0.21 -13.98 43.07
N ALA A 44 1.20 -14.80 42.74
CA ALA A 44 2.12 -15.34 43.72
C ALA A 44 3.01 -14.18 44.23
N ASN A 45 2.73 -13.74 45.45
CA ASN A 45 3.45 -12.66 46.13
C ASN A 45 4.94 -13.02 46.31
N ARG A 46 5.85 -12.09 46.01
CA ARG A 46 7.32 -12.19 46.13
C ARG A 46 7.84 -12.75 47.46
N LYS A 47 7.04 -12.76 48.53
CA LYS A 47 7.42 -13.34 49.83
C LYS A 47 7.53 -14.88 49.83
N SER A 48 6.84 -15.60 48.95
CA SER A 48 6.88 -17.07 48.92
C SER A 48 8.07 -17.66 48.13
N MET A 49 8.62 -16.93 47.16
CA MET A 49 9.75 -17.39 46.34
C MET A 49 11.12 -17.33 47.04
N ARG A 50 11.25 -16.60 48.17
CA ARG A 50 12.51 -16.52 48.93
C ARG A 50 12.76 -17.71 49.87
N ARG A 51 11.76 -18.57 50.13
CA ARG A 51 11.91 -19.76 50.98
C ARG A 51 12.46 -20.99 50.27
N LEU A 52 12.60 -20.96 48.94
CA LEU A 52 13.00 -22.14 48.15
C LEU A 52 14.44 -22.09 47.61
N GLY A 53 15.26 -21.10 47.99
CA GLY A 53 16.70 -21.10 47.65
C GLY A 53 17.06 -21.11 46.16
N LEU A 54 16.08 -20.98 45.26
CA LEU A 54 16.29 -21.01 43.82
C LEU A 54 16.74 -19.64 43.32
N GLN A 55 18.06 -19.45 43.27
CA GLN A 55 18.67 -18.34 42.54
C GLN A 55 18.33 -18.51 41.05
N THR A 56 17.51 -17.59 40.50
CA THR A 56 17.25 -17.57 39.06
C THR A 56 18.49 -17.03 38.35
N ALA A 57 19.24 -17.94 37.72
CA ALA A 57 20.34 -17.61 36.83
C ALA A 57 19.83 -16.71 35.69
N ARG A 58 20.18 -15.42 35.75
CA ARG A 58 19.83 -14.42 34.73
C ARG A 58 20.69 -14.68 33.49
N LYS A 59 20.25 -15.58 32.61
CA LYS A 59 20.92 -15.85 31.30
C LYS A 59 21.04 -14.53 30.54
N ARG A 60 22.27 -14.01 30.40
CA ARG A 60 22.58 -12.84 29.56
C ARG A 60 22.26 -13.21 28.10
N ARG A 61 21.36 -12.46 27.46
CA ARG A 61 21.09 -12.60 26.01
C ARG A 61 22.32 -12.09 25.23
N PRO A 62 22.75 -12.77 24.16
CA PRO A 62 23.88 -12.32 23.35
C PRO A 62 23.57 -10.99 22.64
N ALA A 63 24.60 -10.15 22.52
CA ALA A 63 24.51 -8.73 22.16
C ALA A 63 23.99 -8.41 20.75
N TRP A 64 23.80 -9.39 19.89
CA TRP A 64 23.31 -9.21 18.50
C TRP A 64 21.79 -9.39 18.36
N ILE A 65 21.07 -9.74 19.44
CA ILE A 65 19.60 -9.89 19.46
C ILE A 65 18.90 -8.64 20.04
N THR A 66 19.64 -7.57 20.37
CA THR A 66 19.03 -6.28 20.70
C THR A 66 18.79 -5.51 19.40
N PRO A 67 17.54 -5.38 18.91
CA PRO A 67 17.24 -4.41 17.86
C PRO A 67 17.70 -3.03 18.34
N PRO A 68 18.20 -2.15 17.44
CA PRO A 68 18.55 -0.79 17.82
C PRO A 68 17.34 -0.17 18.53
N ALA A 69 17.60 0.57 19.62
CA ALA A 69 16.57 1.17 20.43
C ALA A 69 15.62 1.97 19.53
N PHE A 70 14.43 1.42 19.28
CA PHE A 70 13.35 2.13 18.64
C PHE A 70 12.94 3.21 19.63
N THR A 71 13.44 4.44 19.44
CA THR A 71 12.96 5.58 20.18
C THR A 71 11.51 5.79 19.72
N PRO A 72 10.51 5.54 20.59
CA PRO A 72 9.16 5.89 20.23
C PRO A 72 9.17 7.40 20.02
N VAL A 73 8.55 7.87 18.94
CA VAL A 73 8.31 9.31 18.76
C VAL A 73 7.24 9.69 19.80
N THR A 74 7.65 9.84 21.06
CA THR A 74 6.78 10.11 22.21
C THR A 74 6.20 11.53 22.18
N SER A 75 6.67 12.36 21.25
CA SER A 75 6.33 13.78 21.16
C SER A 75 6.20 14.26 19.73
N TYR A 76 5.63 13.45 18.81
CA TYR A 76 5.22 13.99 17.52
C TYR A 76 4.17 15.09 17.76
N ARG A 77 4.65 16.32 17.89
CA ARG A 77 3.84 17.52 17.72
C ARG A 77 3.87 17.78 16.23
N ALA A 78 2.72 17.67 15.59
CA ALA A 78 2.58 18.26 14.27
C ALA A 78 3.10 19.71 14.34
N PRO A 79 3.99 20.16 13.42
CA PRO A 79 4.35 21.56 13.32
C PRO A 79 3.08 22.39 13.35
N ARG A 80 3.00 23.30 14.32
CA ARG A 80 1.86 24.24 14.48
C ARG A 80 1.95 25.39 13.49
N GLU A 81 3.09 25.55 12.84
CA GLU A 81 3.25 26.43 11.70
C GLU A 81 2.50 25.79 10.53
N LYS A 82 1.20 26.10 10.44
CA LYS A 82 0.49 26.07 9.15
C LYS A 82 1.47 26.59 8.13
N MET A 83 1.82 25.82 7.10
CA MET A 83 2.60 26.33 5.97
C MET A 83 1.95 27.64 5.51
N ALA A 84 2.49 28.76 5.95
CA ALA A 84 1.84 30.05 5.87
C ALA A 84 1.81 30.44 4.39
N GLY A 85 0.63 30.34 3.77
CA GLY A 85 0.46 30.61 2.35
C GLY A 85 -0.11 29.46 1.51
N TRP A 86 -0.36 28.28 2.08
CA TRP A 86 -1.05 27.22 1.32
C TRP A 86 -2.53 27.57 1.13
N ARG A 87 -2.89 28.02 -0.07
CA ARG A 87 -4.29 28.06 -0.51
C ARG A 87 -4.67 26.69 -1.04
N ARG A 88 -5.82 26.15 -0.59
CA ARG A 88 -6.52 25.09 -1.33
C ARG A 88 -6.62 25.52 -2.79
N TYR A 89 -6.47 24.59 -3.72
CA TYR A 89 -6.71 24.98 -5.11
C TYR A 89 -8.17 25.37 -5.27
N ASP A 90 -8.40 26.45 -6.01
CA ASP A 90 -9.75 26.85 -6.36
C ASP A 90 -10.25 25.90 -7.45
N GLU A 91 -11.28 25.11 -7.15
CA GLU A 91 -11.86 24.13 -8.08
C GLU A 91 -12.40 24.79 -9.35
N THR A 92 -12.74 26.08 -9.30
CA THR A 92 -13.16 26.87 -10.47
C THR A 92 -12.02 27.25 -11.42
N PHE A 93 -10.75 27.15 -11.00
CA PHE A 93 -9.62 27.65 -11.78
C PHE A 93 -8.52 26.60 -12.06
N MET A 94 -8.48 25.48 -11.33
CA MET A 94 -7.44 24.46 -11.52
C MET A 94 -7.99 23.05 -11.30
N SER A 95 -7.74 22.15 -12.27
CA SER A 95 -8.16 20.75 -12.14
C SER A 95 -7.32 20.00 -11.10
N PRO A 96 -7.81 18.89 -10.51
CA PRO A 96 -7.00 18.07 -9.60
C PRO A 96 -5.72 17.53 -10.26
N ALA A 97 -5.74 17.26 -11.58
CA ALA A 97 -4.57 16.80 -12.31
C ALA A 97 -3.50 17.92 -12.41
N ASP A 98 -3.93 19.15 -12.69
CA ASP A 98 -3.04 20.32 -12.72
C ASP A 98 -2.50 20.64 -11.31
N ALA A 99 -3.33 20.50 -10.28
CA ALA A 99 -2.92 20.66 -8.88
C ALA A 99 -1.85 19.63 -8.49
N ALA A 100 -2.01 18.36 -8.89
CA ALA A 100 -1.03 17.31 -8.63
C ALA A 100 0.28 17.56 -9.38
N GLU A 101 0.20 17.89 -10.67
CA GLU A 101 1.39 18.24 -11.46
C GLU A 101 2.15 19.43 -10.85
N SER A 102 1.43 20.50 -10.47
CA SER A 102 2.02 21.67 -9.82
C SER A 102 2.78 21.29 -8.54
N ARG A 103 2.19 20.45 -7.68
CA ARG A 103 2.86 19.96 -6.46
C ARG A 103 4.07 19.11 -6.78
N PHE A 104 3.97 18.24 -7.76
CA PHE A 104 5.10 17.42 -8.18
C PHE A 104 6.28 18.29 -8.65
N ARG A 105 5.99 19.33 -9.44
CA ARG A 105 6.99 20.33 -9.88
C ARG A 105 7.57 21.16 -8.73
N GLN A 106 6.85 21.33 -7.62
CA GLN A 106 7.35 21.98 -6.39
C GLN A 106 8.30 21.09 -5.58
N GLY A 107 8.55 19.84 -6.00
CA GLY A 107 9.51 18.93 -5.36
C GLY A 107 8.88 17.90 -4.42
N TYR A 108 7.55 17.88 -4.30
CA TYR A 108 6.86 16.78 -3.62
C TYR A 108 6.99 15.48 -4.42
N SER A 109 7.00 14.34 -3.73
CA SER A 109 7.02 13.06 -4.42
C SER A 109 5.73 12.80 -5.21
N CYS A 110 5.79 11.87 -6.17
CA CYS A 110 4.64 11.51 -6.99
C CYS A 110 3.41 11.07 -6.17
N ALA A 111 3.61 10.30 -5.09
CA ALA A 111 2.51 9.91 -4.20
C ALA A 111 1.91 11.11 -3.45
N GLN A 112 2.77 12.01 -2.95
CA GLN A 112 2.34 13.23 -2.27
C GLN A 112 1.51 14.13 -3.19
N ALA A 113 1.99 14.35 -4.41
CA ALA A 113 1.30 15.12 -5.43
C ALA A 113 -0.11 14.57 -5.71
N VAL A 114 -0.21 13.28 -6.06
CA VAL A 114 -1.48 12.63 -6.42
C VAL A 114 -2.45 12.60 -5.24
N PHE A 115 -2.00 12.10 -4.09
CA PHE A 115 -2.89 11.94 -2.93
C PHE A 115 -3.40 13.29 -2.42
N SER A 116 -2.52 14.26 -2.24
CA SER A 116 -2.93 15.57 -1.71
C SER A 116 -3.90 16.29 -2.65
N ALA A 117 -3.73 16.20 -3.96
CA ALA A 117 -4.61 16.87 -4.92
C ALA A 117 -6.03 16.27 -4.92
N LEU A 118 -6.13 14.95 -4.80
CA LEU A 118 -7.42 14.25 -4.71
C LEU A 118 -8.08 14.46 -3.34
N ALA A 119 -7.30 14.33 -2.25
CA ALA A 119 -7.79 14.40 -0.87
C ALA A 119 -8.45 15.74 -0.51
N GLU A 120 -8.10 16.82 -1.20
CA GLU A 120 -8.72 18.14 -1.00
C GLU A 120 -10.22 18.18 -1.27
N ARG A 121 -10.73 17.32 -2.18
CA ARG A 121 -12.18 17.18 -2.42
C ARG A 121 -12.94 16.63 -1.22
N TRP A 122 -12.26 15.86 -0.37
CA TRP A 122 -12.76 15.43 0.94
C TRP A 122 -12.46 16.42 2.05
N ARG A 123 -11.98 17.62 1.72
CA ARG A 123 -11.60 18.67 2.67
C ARG A 123 -10.53 18.21 3.66
N ILE A 124 -9.71 17.24 3.28
CA ILE A 124 -8.53 16.87 4.06
C ILE A 124 -7.51 17.98 3.91
N ASP A 125 -6.91 18.35 5.04
CA ASP A 125 -5.86 19.35 5.08
C ASP A 125 -4.69 18.96 4.16
N PRO A 126 -4.25 19.86 3.26
CA PRO A 126 -3.20 19.53 2.30
C PRO A 126 -1.87 19.16 2.97
N GLU A 127 -1.50 19.82 4.08
CA GLU A 127 -0.27 19.53 4.81
C GLU A 127 -0.34 18.11 5.38
N LEU A 128 -1.47 17.75 6.01
CA LEU A 128 -1.70 16.39 6.50
C LEU A 128 -1.59 15.37 5.36
N SER A 129 -2.22 15.61 4.21
CA SER A 129 -2.13 14.69 3.08
C SER A 129 -0.72 14.54 2.54
N LEU A 130 0.03 15.63 2.40
CA LEU A 130 1.43 15.61 1.97
C LEU A 130 2.30 14.82 2.96
N ARG A 131 2.01 14.88 4.26
CA ARG A 131 2.75 14.13 5.29
C ARG A 131 2.42 12.65 5.27
N ILE A 132 1.15 12.28 5.14
CA ILE A 132 0.70 10.89 5.04
C ILE A 132 1.40 10.19 3.86
N ALA A 133 1.45 10.85 2.70
CA ALA A 133 1.99 10.26 1.48
C ALA A 133 3.53 10.34 1.34
N ALA A 134 4.24 10.97 2.28
CA ALA A 134 5.68 11.24 2.15
C ALA A 134 6.55 9.98 1.99
N GLY A 135 6.16 8.86 2.58
CA GLY A 135 6.90 7.58 2.51
C GLY A 135 6.74 6.83 1.18
N PHE A 136 5.83 7.24 0.30
CA PHE A 136 5.39 6.43 -0.84
C PHE A 136 6.11 6.79 -2.16
N GLY A 137 6.98 7.79 -2.13
CA GLY A 137 7.78 8.24 -3.29
C GLY A 137 8.87 7.26 -3.74
N GLY A 138 9.28 7.38 -5.01
CA GLY A 138 10.36 6.56 -5.58
C GLY A 138 10.03 5.07 -5.71
N GLY A 139 8.73 4.74 -5.72
CA GLY A 139 8.25 3.38 -5.73
C GLY A 139 8.33 2.73 -4.35
N LEU A 140 7.71 3.41 -3.35
CA LEU A 140 7.78 3.15 -1.91
C LEU A 140 9.21 3.27 -1.36
N ALA A 141 9.50 4.40 -0.73
CA ALA A 141 10.78 4.70 -0.09
C ALA A 141 12.02 4.45 -0.97
N ARG A 142 11.94 4.77 -2.27
CA ARG A 142 13.02 4.55 -3.26
C ARG A 142 13.42 3.08 -3.43
N THR A 143 12.51 2.14 -3.25
CA THR A 143 12.82 0.71 -3.47
C THR A 143 12.53 0.25 -4.90
N ALA A 144 12.18 1.17 -5.81
CA ALA A 144 11.86 0.89 -7.22
C ALA A 144 10.70 -0.12 -7.43
N ARG A 145 9.86 -0.32 -6.40
CA ARG A 145 8.71 -1.22 -6.45
C ARG A 145 7.45 -0.50 -6.93
N THR A 146 6.30 -0.77 -6.34
CA THR A 146 5.01 -0.20 -6.74
C THR A 146 5.04 1.32 -6.83
N CYS A 147 4.57 1.86 -7.96
CA CYS A 147 4.58 3.28 -8.29
C CYS A 147 3.87 4.13 -7.22
N GLY A 148 4.49 5.27 -6.91
CA GLY A 148 3.94 6.26 -5.97
C GLY A 148 2.63 6.89 -6.48
N CYS A 149 2.46 7.08 -7.79
CA CYS A 149 1.23 7.63 -8.36
C CYS A 149 0.03 6.70 -8.08
N VAL A 150 0.21 5.39 -8.31
CA VAL A 150 -0.82 4.36 -8.09
C VAL A 150 -1.19 4.29 -6.62
N THR A 151 -0.20 4.23 -5.72
CA THR A 151 -0.46 4.18 -4.28
C THR A 151 -1.13 5.45 -3.76
N GLY A 152 -0.73 6.63 -4.24
CA GLY A 152 -1.38 7.92 -3.98
C GLY A 152 -2.85 7.93 -4.39
N ALA A 153 -3.16 7.43 -5.58
CA ALA A 153 -4.53 7.33 -6.07
C ALA A 153 -5.37 6.33 -5.28
N MET A 154 -4.82 5.15 -4.94
CA MET A 154 -5.50 4.16 -4.09
C MET A 154 -5.83 4.72 -2.69
N MET A 155 -4.94 5.51 -2.10
CA MET A 155 -5.22 6.20 -0.83
C MET A 155 -6.46 7.11 -0.97
N ALA A 156 -6.57 7.86 -2.07
CA ALA A 156 -7.73 8.71 -2.32
C ALA A 156 -9.02 7.89 -2.58
N LEU A 157 -8.95 6.78 -3.32
CA LEU A 157 -10.10 5.90 -3.51
C LEU A 157 -10.63 5.32 -2.19
N GLY A 158 -9.74 5.06 -1.22
CA GLY A 158 -10.12 4.66 0.13
C GLY A 158 -10.97 5.68 0.88
N LEU A 159 -10.77 6.98 0.61
CA LEU A 159 -11.59 8.06 1.20
C LEU A 159 -13.04 8.03 0.72
N ALA A 160 -13.34 7.30 -0.36
CA ALA A 160 -14.68 7.19 -0.91
C ALA A 160 -15.55 6.13 -0.24
N GLN A 161 -15.05 5.41 0.78
CA GLN A 161 -15.89 4.48 1.55
C GLN A 161 -17.07 5.22 2.18
N ALA A 162 -18.29 4.73 1.93
CA ALA A 162 -19.49 5.37 2.49
C ALA A 162 -19.62 5.10 4.00
N SER A 163 -19.02 4.01 4.49
CA SER A 163 -19.03 3.64 5.90
C SER A 163 -17.78 2.83 6.28
N VAL A 164 -17.37 3.00 7.54
CA VAL A 164 -16.30 2.25 8.20
C VAL A 164 -16.80 1.53 9.46
N SER A 165 -18.11 1.43 9.66
CA SER A 165 -18.68 0.69 10.80
C SER A 165 -18.36 -0.81 10.70
N PRO A 166 -18.16 -1.53 11.82
CA PRO A 166 -17.83 -2.96 11.78
C PRO A 166 -18.77 -3.81 10.92
N ASP A 167 -20.07 -3.48 10.92
CA ASP A 167 -21.11 -4.25 10.22
C ASP A 167 -21.09 -4.06 8.69
N SER A 168 -20.68 -2.88 8.22
CA SER A 168 -20.68 -2.52 6.80
C SER A 168 -19.30 -2.51 6.15
N ASN A 169 -18.24 -2.44 6.97
CA ASN A 169 -16.86 -2.27 6.49
C ASN A 169 -16.42 -3.40 5.56
N LYS A 170 -16.91 -4.64 5.74
CA LYS A 170 -16.59 -5.73 4.82
C LYS A 170 -17.05 -5.42 3.39
N ALA A 171 -18.31 -5.01 3.22
CA ALA A 171 -18.87 -4.71 1.91
C ALA A 171 -18.26 -3.43 1.30
N GLU A 172 -18.09 -2.38 2.10
CA GLU A 172 -17.50 -1.11 1.64
C GLU A 172 -16.04 -1.28 1.22
N LYS A 173 -15.25 -2.07 1.94
CA LYS A 173 -13.87 -2.36 1.59
C LYS A 173 -13.75 -3.13 0.26
N GLU A 174 -14.65 -4.07 -0.02
CA GLU A 174 -14.65 -4.79 -1.31
C GLU A 174 -14.97 -3.84 -2.48
N LYS A 175 -15.88 -2.87 -2.31
CA LYS A 175 -16.12 -1.82 -3.31
C LYS A 175 -14.87 -0.98 -3.56
N THR A 176 -14.14 -0.63 -2.50
CA THR A 176 -12.85 0.06 -2.63
C THR A 176 -11.83 -0.80 -3.37
N TYR A 177 -11.74 -2.10 -3.09
CA TYR A 177 -10.85 -3.01 -3.80
C TYR A 177 -11.18 -3.12 -5.28
N GLU A 178 -12.46 -3.16 -5.65
CA GLU A 178 -12.89 -3.13 -7.05
C GLU A 178 -12.44 -1.86 -7.77
N ARG A 179 -12.63 -0.68 -7.16
CA ARG A 179 -12.15 0.60 -7.71
C ARG A 179 -10.63 0.62 -7.86
N CYS A 180 -9.91 0.14 -6.83
CA CYS A 180 -8.45 0.05 -6.88
C CYS A 180 -7.97 -0.92 -7.97
N ARG A 181 -8.64 -2.07 -8.17
CA ARG A 181 -8.31 -3.00 -9.26
C ARG A 181 -8.47 -2.35 -10.62
N ARG A 182 -9.59 -1.68 -10.88
CA ARG A 182 -9.81 -0.96 -12.14
C ARG A 182 -8.80 0.16 -12.36
N LEU A 183 -8.44 0.89 -11.30
CA LEU A 183 -7.38 1.89 -11.37
C LEU A 183 -6.03 1.27 -11.77
N ILE A 184 -5.66 0.14 -11.16
CA ILE A 184 -4.43 -0.59 -11.48
C ILE A 184 -4.45 -1.07 -12.93
N GLU A 185 -5.54 -1.73 -13.35
CA GLU A 185 -5.72 -2.24 -14.70
C GLU A 185 -5.63 -1.13 -15.76
N GLU A 186 -6.31 -0.01 -15.53
CA GLU A 186 -6.28 1.13 -16.45
C GLU A 186 -4.91 1.81 -16.48
N PHE A 187 -4.24 1.94 -15.33
CA PHE A 187 -2.89 2.49 -15.26
C PHE A 187 -1.88 1.60 -16.00
N GLU A 188 -1.95 0.28 -15.81
CA GLU A 188 -1.13 -0.69 -16.54
C GLU A 188 -1.46 -0.69 -18.02
N ARG A 189 -2.73 -0.55 -18.41
CA ARG A 189 -3.12 -0.43 -19.81
C ARG A 189 -2.49 0.79 -20.49
N ARG A 190 -2.39 1.93 -19.78
CA ARG A 190 -1.79 3.17 -20.32
C ARG A 190 -0.27 3.17 -20.33
N HIS A 191 0.37 2.53 -19.35
CA HIS A 191 1.80 2.69 -19.09
C HIS A 191 2.62 1.40 -19.15
N GLY A 192 1.97 0.25 -19.27
CA GLY A 192 2.57 -1.08 -19.39
C GLY A 192 2.95 -1.75 -18.07
N SER A 193 3.05 -1.02 -16.95
CA SER A 193 3.39 -1.59 -15.64
C SER A 193 2.95 -0.67 -14.51
N THR A 194 2.77 -1.22 -13.31
CA THR A 194 2.67 -0.46 -12.05
C THR A 194 3.99 -0.39 -11.28
N MET A 195 5.05 -1.04 -11.76
CA MET A 195 6.36 -1.06 -11.11
C MET A 195 7.20 0.14 -11.53
N CYS A 196 7.70 0.89 -10.55
CA CYS A 196 8.50 2.09 -10.75
C CYS A 196 9.79 1.79 -11.54
N LEU A 197 10.41 0.63 -11.29
CA LEU A 197 11.55 0.15 -12.07
C LEU A 197 11.22 0.05 -13.55
N ASP A 198 10.12 -0.62 -13.92
CA ASP A 198 9.74 -0.82 -15.32
C ASP A 198 9.34 0.49 -16.00
N LEU A 199 8.62 1.34 -15.27
CA LEU A 199 8.14 2.63 -15.76
C LEU A 199 9.28 3.62 -16.07
N LEU A 200 10.37 3.55 -15.32
CA LEU A 200 11.52 4.44 -15.49
C LEU A 200 12.68 3.79 -16.24
N GLY A 201 12.77 2.46 -16.25
CA GLY A 201 13.94 1.73 -16.71
C GLY A 201 15.18 1.91 -15.83
N CYS A 202 15.03 2.45 -14.62
CA CYS A 202 16.13 2.72 -13.70
C CYS A 202 15.78 2.23 -12.29
N ASP A 203 16.73 1.53 -11.65
CA ASP A 203 16.57 1.07 -10.28
C ASP A 203 16.92 2.16 -9.26
N LEU A 204 15.87 2.79 -8.72
CA LEU A 204 15.99 3.86 -7.73
C LEU A 204 16.49 3.37 -6.36
N SER A 205 16.53 2.06 -6.11
CA SER A 205 17.07 1.50 -4.85
C SER A 205 18.59 1.58 -4.79
N ARG A 206 19.23 1.76 -5.96
CA ARG A 206 20.67 1.90 -6.09
C ARG A 206 21.07 3.36 -6.28
N PRO A 207 22.18 3.82 -5.67
CA PRO A 207 22.69 5.17 -5.88
C PRO A 207 22.95 5.47 -7.36
N GLU A 208 23.49 4.50 -8.11
CA GLU A 208 23.77 4.66 -9.54
C GLU A 208 22.49 4.86 -10.36
N GLY A 209 21.46 4.02 -10.13
CA GLY A 209 20.19 4.12 -10.84
C GLY A 209 19.40 5.37 -10.49
N LEU A 210 19.50 5.85 -9.25
CA LEU A 210 18.95 7.15 -8.87
C LEU A 210 19.68 8.32 -9.55
N ALA A 211 21.01 8.26 -9.65
CA ALA A 211 21.80 9.28 -10.34
C ALA A 211 21.48 9.30 -11.84
N GLU A 212 21.33 8.13 -12.45
CA GLU A 212 20.91 7.97 -13.84
C GLU A 212 19.51 8.54 -14.10
N ALA A 213 18.54 8.23 -13.24
CA ALA A 213 17.19 8.78 -13.38
C ALA A 213 17.16 10.31 -13.29
N ARG A 214 18.06 10.90 -12.48
CA ARG A 214 18.23 12.35 -12.37
C ARG A 214 18.90 12.95 -13.60
N SER A 215 20.00 12.37 -14.08
CA SER A 215 20.74 12.90 -15.24
C SER A 215 19.89 12.85 -16.51
N LYS A 216 19.06 11.81 -16.65
CA LYS A 216 18.08 11.67 -17.75
C LYS A 216 16.81 12.51 -17.57
N GLY A 217 16.64 13.20 -16.44
CA GLY A 217 15.45 14.00 -16.16
C GLY A 217 14.14 13.19 -16.11
N LEU A 218 14.19 11.89 -15.79
CA LEU A 218 13.05 10.99 -15.91
C LEU A 218 11.89 11.39 -14.99
N PHE A 219 12.17 11.99 -13.84
CA PHE A 219 11.12 12.49 -12.95
C PHE A 219 10.26 13.54 -13.66
N LEU A 220 10.86 14.52 -14.34
CA LEU A 220 10.11 15.55 -15.04
C LEU A 220 9.48 15.02 -16.34
N LEU A 221 10.20 14.19 -17.11
CA LEU A 221 9.76 13.74 -18.43
C LEU A 221 8.76 12.58 -18.39
N ARG A 222 8.83 11.72 -17.37
CA ARG A 222 7.97 10.54 -17.22
C ARG A 222 7.02 10.70 -16.05
N CYS A 223 7.51 10.91 -14.83
CA CYS A 223 6.63 10.92 -13.66
C CYS A 223 5.57 12.03 -13.71
N THR A 224 5.85 13.19 -14.33
CA THR A 224 4.83 14.24 -14.53
C THR A 224 3.59 13.72 -15.26
N LYS A 225 3.79 12.97 -16.36
CA LYS A 225 2.67 12.36 -17.10
C LYS A 225 1.95 11.31 -16.23
N LEU A 226 2.70 10.44 -15.57
CA LEU A 226 2.14 9.41 -14.68
C LEU A 226 1.31 10.00 -13.53
N VAL A 227 1.71 11.17 -13.01
CA VAL A 227 0.98 11.90 -11.96
C VAL A 227 -0.38 12.35 -12.48
N ARG A 228 -0.42 13.00 -13.66
CA ARG A 228 -1.68 13.44 -14.28
C ARG A 228 -2.60 12.27 -14.56
N ASP A 229 -2.09 11.26 -15.26
CA ASP A 229 -2.85 10.07 -15.65
C ASP A 229 -3.43 9.34 -14.42
N ALA A 230 -2.65 9.17 -13.34
CA ALA A 230 -3.16 8.54 -12.12
C ALA A 230 -4.30 9.33 -11.47
N VAL A 231 -4.24 10.66 -11.50
CA VAL A 231 -5.33 11.50 -10.98
C VAL A 231 -6.57 11.37 -11.86
N GLU A 232 -6.42 11.45 -13.19
CA GLU A 232 -7.54 11.33 -14.13
C GLU A 232 -8.25 9.97 -14.01
N ILE A 233 -7.49 8.89 -13.91
CA ILE A 233 -8.05 7.54 -13.69
C ILE A 233 -8.80 7.48 -12.37
N ALA A 234 -8.22 8.01 -11.28
CA ALA A 234 -8.87 8.05 -9.97
C ALA A 234 -10.17 8.86 -10.01
N LEU A 235 -10.19 10.02 -10.68
CA LEU A 235 -11.40 10.82 -10.86
C LEU A 235 -12.50 10.06 -11.60
N GLY A 236 -12.12 9.27 -12.63
CA GLY A 236 -13.05 8.37 -13.32
C GLY A 236 -13.69 7.36 -12.36
N GLU A 237 -12.88 6.67 -11.56
CA GLU A 237 -13.36 5.69 -10.56
C GLU A 237 -14.20 6.29 -9.43
N LEU A 238 -14.00 7.58 -9.15
CA LEU A 238 -14.77 8.34 -8.16
C LEU A 238 -16.10 8.88 -8.73
N GLY A 239 -16.34 8.74 -10.04
CA GLY A 239 -17.49 9.35 -10.70
C GLY A 239 -17.40 10.88 -10.73
N TRP A 240 -16.19 11.40 -10.62
CA TRP A 240 -15.84 12.81 -10.48
C TRP A 240 -15.27 13.40 -11.76
N GLY A 241 -15.52 12.72 -12.88
CA GLY A 241 -14.97 13.05 -14.18
C GLY A 241 -14.97 14.54 -14.45
N THR A 242 -13.87 15.02 -15.03
CA THR A 242 -13.86 16.30 -15.71
C THR A 242 -14.94 16.25 -16.78
N ALA A 243 -16.06 16.94 -16.58
CA ALA A 243 -16.87 17.32 -17.73
C ALA A 243 -15.91 18.03 -18.70
N PRO A 244 -15.72 17.53 -19.94
CA PRO A 244 -15.21 18.40 -20.99
C PRO A 244 -16.22 19.55 -21.09
N GLY A 245 -15.74 20.79 -21.18
CA GLY A 245 -16.60 21.98 -21.22
C GLY A 245 -17.86 21.77 -22.05
N GLN A 246 -19.00 22.03 -21.42
CA GLN A 246 -20.23 22.38 -22.13
C GLN A 246 -20.13 23.84 -22.57
#